data_AF-A0A0N4Y8C5-F1
#
_entry.id   AF-A0A0N4Y8C5-F1
#
_cell.length_a   1.000
_cell.length_b   1.000
_cell.length_c   1.000
_cell.angle_alpha   90.00
_cell.angle_beta   90.00
_cell.angle_gamma   90.00
#
_symmetry.space_group_name_H-M   'P 1'
#
loop_
_entity.id
_entity.type
_entity.pdbx_description
1 polymer ?
#
loop_
_entity_poly.entity_id
_entity_poly.type
_entity_poly.pdbx_seq_one_letter_code
_entity_poly.pdbx_strand_id
1 'polypeptide(L)'
;MALILSMVTTSTTELITRHSLGTFQLSPNQDIECTKEGLFLNAPLSSAYEICVRTHCLKENTPPIRKIFKVPPKELLFEFEATCKLRYKENYVTVLKTCPAQPFCTTIDCTICSANILNPECWPVAAILGSGIVLYLLIAMCYTICYVPVTVGKPFRLLLQGIYDLVQLLLRAIIICACGFTNALRKRRRQQNILEALAILGLSLQGVFSCQMMNVLSHHIKSCTTGERKSCNIGLASVIKLNSFKRDSCLRLQHNGTTIMEVQIEWNRLNLLCQRSSVTHTRDAKLVVIDSKRCAHMGSCKGNKCADINSSSLLWYTWVSCLAGHMLERWCSSPGYTYL
;
A
#
# COMPACT_ATOMS: atom_id res chain seq x y z
N MET A 1 15.69 -31.09 40.64
CA MET A 1 16.28 -29.75 40.52
C MET A 1 15.22 -28.78 40.05
N ALA A 2 14.61 -28.06 40.99
CA ALA A 2 13.69 -26.97 40.70
C ALA A 2 14.52 -25.69 40.57
N LEU A 3 14.46 -25.02 39.42
CA LEU A 3 14.98 -23.67 39.25
C LEU A 3 13.81 -22.70 39.40
N ILE A 4 13.73 -22.11 40.59
CA ILE A 4 12.88 -20.96 40.87
C ILE A 4 13.62 -19.74 40.32
N LEU A 5 13.14 -19.16 39.22
CA LEU A 5 13.57 -17.83 38.77
C LEU A 5 12.61 -16.79 39.33
N SER A 6 13.04 -16.14 40.41
CA SER A 6 12.48 -14.88 40.89
C SER A 6 12.95 -13.74 39.98
N MET A 7 12.02 -13.01 39.34
CA MET A 7 12.33 -11.76 38.66
C MET A 7 12.08 -10.58 39.59
N VAL A 8 13.17 -9.93 40.01
CA VAL A 8 13.18 -8.64 40.68
C VAL A 8 13.11 -7.55 39.61
N THR A 9 12.03 -6.77 39.60
CA THR A 9 11.89 -5.59 38.73
C THR A 9 12.44 -4.36 39.44
N THR A 10 13.62 -3.89 39.03
CA THR A 10 14.15 -2.58 39.38
C THR A 10 13.71 -1.56 38.31
N SER A 11 12.87 -0.61 38.72
CA SER A 11 12.43 0.51 37.88
C SER A 11 13.45 1.65 38.00
N THR A 12 14.23 1.89 36.94
CA THR A 12 15.04 3.10 36.80
C THR A 12 14.35 4.02 35.79
N THR A 13 13.74 5.09 36.30
CA THR A 13 13.16 6.17 35.50
C THR A 13 14.25 7.13 35.06
N GLU A 14 14.68 7.06 33.79
CA GLU A 14 15.46 8.13 33.17
C GLU A 14 14.53 9.17 32.54
N LEU A 15 14.64 10.39 33.05
CA LEU A 15 13.87 11.57 32.66
C LEU A 15 14.50 12.19 31.40
N ILE A 16 14.01 11.83 30.22
CA ILE A 16 14.42 12.49 28.96
C ILE A 16 13.58 13.76 28.79
N THR A 17 14.21 14.91 29.04
CA THR A 17 13.72 16.25 28.74
C THR A 17 13.56 16.43 27.22
N ARG A 18 12.31 16.43 26.74
CA ARG A 18 11.99 16.92 25.39
C ARG A 18 11.99 18.44 25.41
N HIS A 19 12.91 19.04 24.64
CA HIS A 19 12.82 20.44 24.24
C HIS A 19 11.49 20.68 23.51
N SER A 20 10.67 21.58 24.06
CA SER A 20 9.45 22.08 23.47
C SER A 20 9.76 22.94 22.25
N LEU A 21 9.40 22.45 21.06
CA LEU A 21 9.23 23.31 19.89
C LEU A 21 7.83 23.94 20.00
N GLY A 22 7.78 25.28 20.00
CA GLY A 22 6.61 26.07 20.37
C GLY A 22 5.32 25.68 19.66
N THR A 23 4.28 25.45 20.47
CA THR A 23 2.88 25.40 20.03
C THR A 23 2.43 26.80 19.64
N PHE A 24 2.41 27.10 18.34
CA PHE A 24 1.59 28.20 17.82
C PHE A 24 0.14 27.71 17.78
N GLN A 25 -0.78 28.39 18.47
CA GLN A 25 -2.19 28.00 18.54
C GLN A 25 -2.80 27.93 17.13
N LEU A 26 -3.42 26.80 16.79
CA LEU A 26 -4.19 26.64 15.55
C LEU A 26 -5.34 27.67 15.52
N SER A 27 -5.52 28.31 14.37
CA SER A 27 -6.69 29.15 14.10
C SER A 27 -7.98 28.33 14.27
N PRO A 28 -9.06 28.88 14.87
CA PRO A 28 -10.27 28.15 15.27
C PRO A 28 -11.16 27.59 14.14
N ASN A 29 -10.69 27.57 12.89
CA ASN A 29 -11.43 27.11 11.70
C ASN A 29 -10.63 26.09 10.88
N GLN A 30 -9.76 25.32 11.53
CA GLN A 30 -8.95 24.30 10.87
C GLN A 30 -9.31 22.91 11.40
N ASP A 31 -9.94 22.10 10.55
CA ASP A 31 -10.27 20.71 10.86
C ASP A 31 -9.47 19.77 9.95
N ILE A 32 -8.72 18.85 10.59
CA ILE A 32 -8.01 17.76 9.90
C ILE A 32 -8.45 16.45 10.56
N GLU A 33 -9.18 15.65 9.80
CA GLU A 33 -9.80 14.41 10.27
C GLU A 33 -9.41 13.22 9.39
N CYS A 34 -9.31 12.04 10.01
CA CYS A 34 -9.07 10.79 9.29
C CYS A 34 -10.40 10.25 8.80
N THR A 35 -10.49 9.90 7.52
CA THR A 35 -11.67 9.29 6.91
C THR A 35 -11.34 7.90 6.36
N LYS A 36 -12.35 7.14 5.93
CA LYS A 36 -12.15 5.79 5.33
C LYS A 36 -11.36 5.83 4.03
N GLU A 37 -11.50 6.93 3.27
CA GLU A 37 -10.84 7.16 1.98
C GLU A 37 -9.48 7.88 2.10
N GLY A 38 -9.14 8.43 3.28
CA GLY A 38 -7.90 9.19 3.47
C GLY A 38 -8.00 10.28 4.52
N LEU A 39 -7.66 11.53 4.15
CA LEU A 39 -7.72 12.69 5.05
C LEU A 39 -8.74 13.72 4.59
N PHE A 40 -9.61 14.14 5.50
CA PHE A 40 -10.48 15.30 5.32
C PHE A 40 -9.77 16.56 5.82
N LEU A 41 -9.79 17.60 4.99
CA LEU A 41 -9.10 18.86 5.26
C LEU A 41 -10.06 20.03 5.05
N ASN A 42 -10.14 20.88 6.06
CA ASN A 42 -10.85 22.14 6.00
C ASN A 42 -9.98 23.24 6.59
N ALA A 43 -9.31 24.02 5.73
CA ALA A 43 -8.48 25.15 6.11
C ALA A 43 -8.69 26.34 5.15
N PRO A 44 -9.87 26.99 5.18
CA PRO A 44 -10.24 28.04 4.21
C PRO A 44 -9.35 29.29 4.26
N LEU A 45 -8.66 29.51 5.38
CA LEU A 45 -7.77 30.66 5.61
C LEU A 45 -6.35 30.46 5.03
N SER A 46 -6.01 29.28 4.54
CA SER A 46 -4.69 28.99 3.98
C SER A 46 -4.57 29.43 2.51
N SER A 47 -3.40 29.86 2.07
CA SER A 47 -3.14 30.22 0.67
C SER A 47 -2.63 29.05 -0.17
N ALA A 48 -1.95 28.10 0.46
CA ALA A 48 -1.43 26.89 -0.17
C ALA A 48 -1.29 25.76 0.85
N TYR A 49 -1.26 24.52 0.39
CA TYR A 49 -1.03 23.38 1.25
C TYR A 49 -0.20 22.29 0.58
N GLU A 50 0.52 21.52 1.39
CA GLU A 50 1.25 20.33 1.01
C GLU A 50 0.93 19.24 2.02
N ILE A 51 0.45 18.10 1.53
CA ILE A 51 0.11 16.95 2.37
C ILE A 51 0.94 15.77 1.92
N CYS A 52 1.59 15.13 2.87
CA CYS A 52 2.42 13.97 2.63
C CYS A 52 2.01 12.83 3.56
N VAL A 53 1.78 11.67 2.97
CA VAL A 53 1.69 10.39 3.68
C VAL A 53 2.83 9.52 3.17
N ARG A 54 3.88 9.36 4.00
CA ARG A 54 5.13 8.68 3.63
C ARG A 54 5.74 9.23 2.33
N THR A 55 5.56 8.51 1.21
CA THR A 55 6.10 8.85 -0.12
C THR A 55 5.08 9.52 -1.04
N HIS A 56 3.80 9.54 -0.66
CA HIS A 56 2.73 10.13 -1.45
C HIS A 56 2.45 11.54 -0.96
N CYS A 57 2.89 12.53 -1.75
CA CYS A 57 2.71 13.94 -1.47
C CYS A 57 1.83 14.62 -2.52
N LEU A 58 0.96 15.50 -2.08
CA LEU A 58 0.18 16.40 -2.93
C LEU A 58 0.44 17.84 -2.48
N LYS A 59 0.82 18.69 -3.44
CA LYS A 59 1.03 20.13 -3.22
C LYS A 59 0.09 20.91 -4.09
N GLU A 60 -0.67 21.83 -3.50
CA GLU A 60 -1.58 22.72 -4.20
C GLU A 60 -1.45 24.15 -3.69
N ASN A 61 -1.60 25.11 -4.60
CA ASN A 61 -1.48 26.54 -4.31
C ASN A 61 -2.86 27.20 -4.07
N THR A 62 -3.83 26.43 -3.58
CA THR A 62 -5.20 26.87 -3.31
C THR A 62 -5.66 26.38 -1.94
N PRO A 63 -6.51 27.13 -1.19
CA PRO A 63 -7.04 26.68 0.10
C PRO A 63 -7.78 25.33 -0.03
N PRO A 64 -7.55 24.36 0.88
CA PRO A 64 -8.35 23.15 0.96
C PRO A 64 -9.66 23.45 1.71
N ILE A 65 -10.74 23.65 0.96
CA ILE A 65 -12.09 23.85 1.50
C ILE A 65 -12.84 22.53 1.38
N ARG A 66 -13.09 21.85 2.52
CA ARG A 66 -13.79 20.55 2.59
C ARG A 66 -13.28 19.52 1.58
N LYS A 67 -11.96 19.38 1.48
CA LYS A 67 -11.32 18.52 0.48
C LYS A 67 -10.91 17.19 1.10
N ILE A 68 -11.11 16.11 0.34
CA ILE A 68 -10.65 14.77 0.71
C ILE A 68 -9.37 14.47 -0.06
N PHE A 69 -8.28 14.26 0.66
CA PHE A 69 -7.04 13.72 0.11
C PHE A 69 -7.13 12.19 0.11
N LYS A 70 -7.23 11.60 -1.09
CA LYS A 70 -7.32 10.15 -1.27
C LYS A 70 -5.95 9.51 -1.08
N VAL A 71 -5.85 8.64 -0.08
CA VAL A 71 -4.62 7.91 0.22
C VAL A 71 -4.71 6.53 -0.46
N PRO A 72 -3.64 6.04 -1.10
CA PRO A 72 -3.65 4.70 -1.70
C PRO A 72 -4.01 3.61 -0.67
N PRO A 73 -4.81 2.59 -1.04
CA PRO A 73 -5.22 1.53 -0.13
C PRO A 73 -4.07 0.79 0.57
N LYS A 74 -2.90 0.73 -0.08
CA LYS A 74 -1.68 0.13 0.49
C LYS A 74 -1.19 0.85 1.74
N GLU A 75 -1.31 2.18 1.79
CA GLU A 75 -0.88 2.99 2.93
C GLU A 75 -1.92 3.01 4.04
N LEU A 76 -3.21 2.88 3.68
CA LEU A 76 -4.33 2.79 4.63
C LEU A 76 -4.35 1.47 5.42
N LEU A 77 -3.66 0.41 4.95
CA LEU A 77 -3.62 -0.90 5.60
C LEU A 77 -2.97 -0.86 7.01
N PHE A 78 -2.12 0.14 7.26
CA PHE A 78 -1.37 0.28 8.51
C PHE A 78 -1.66 1.64 9.14
N GLU A 79 -1.30 1.79 10.41
CA GLU A 79 -1.24 3.11 11.03
C GLU A 79 -0.25 3.99 10.24
N PHE A 80 -0.70 5.20 9.90
CA PHE A 80 0.07 6.12 9.09
C PHE A 80 0.05 7.52 9.69
N GLU A 81 1.18 8.21 9.55
CA GLU A 81 1.32 9.60 9.94
C GLU A 81 1.23 10.48 8.70
N ALA A 82 0.29 11.41 8.73
CA ALA A 82 0.11 12.41 7.71
C ALA A 82 0.75 13.73 8.17
N THR A 83 1.60 14.29 7.33
CA THR A 83 2.19 15.61 7.53
C THR A 83 1.47 16.62 6.64
N CYS A 84 0.82 17.60 7.25
CA CYS A 84 0.11 18.67 6.55
C CYS A 84 0.85 19.99 6.76
N LYS A 85 1.41 20.56 5.71
CA LYS A 85 2.03 21.89 5.73
C LYS A 85 1.06 22.88 5.09
N LEU A 86 0.63 23.86 5.86
CA LEU A 86 -0.29 24.92 5.42
C LEU A 86 0.48 26.24 5.35
N ARG A 87 0.27 26.98 4.28
CA ARG A 87 0.80 28.34 4.13
C ARG A 87 -0.27 29.35 4.49
N TYR A 88 0.03 30.22 5.45
CA TYR A 88 -0.81 31.34 5.85
C TYR A 88 -0.03 32.64 5.61
N LYS A 89 -0.40 33.38 4.54
CA LYS A 89 0.36 34.56 4.08
C LYS A 89 1.84 34.20 3.83
N GLU A 90 2.75 34.59 4.72
CA GLU A 90 4.19 34.32 4.66
C GLU A 90 4.67 33.20 5.60
N ASN A 91 3.82 32.74 6.52
CA ASN A 91 4.17 31.74 7.51
C ASN A 91 3.75 30.33 7.07
N TYR A 92 4.53 29.34 7.44
CA TYR A 92 4.20 27.91 7.26
C TYR A 92 3.87 27.29 8.61
N VAL A 93 2.74 26.60 8.68
CA VAL A 93 2.32 25.82 9.84
C VAL A 93 2.31 24.35 9.44
N THR A 94 3.01 23.51 10.19
CA THR A 94 3.03 22.07 9.96
C THR A 94 2.23 21.38 11.05
N VAL A 95 1.24 20.58 10.64
CA VAL A 95 0.42 19.76 11.53
C VAL A 95 0.68 18.29 11.22
N LEU A 96 0.99 17.53 12.26
CA LEU A 96 1.17 16.08 12.21
C LEU A 96 -0.11 15.43 12.72
N LYS A 97 -0.66 14.49 11.95
CA LYS A 97 -1.86 13.75 12.31
C LYS A 97 -1.61 12.25 12.10
N THR A 98 -1.76 11.49 13.17
CA THR A 98 -1.69 10.02 13.12
C THR A 98 -3.09 9.45 12.92
N CYS A 99 -3.24 8.58 11.91
CA CYS A 99 -4.52 7.94 11.56
C CYS A 99 -4.41 6.42 11.76
N PRO A 100 -5.46 5.78 12.31
CA PRO A 100 -5.47 4.34 12.52
C PRO A 100 -5.60 3.58 11.19
N ALA A 101 -5.07 2.36 11.18
CA ALA A 101 -5.21 1.43 10.06
C ALA A 101 -6.69 1.22 9.70
N GLN A 102 -7.00 1.27 8.41
CA GLN A 102 -8.32 1.02 7.85
C GLN A 102 -8.39 -0.39 7.25
N PRO A 103 -9.52 -1.11 7.44
CA PRO A 103 -9.70 -2.42 6.82
C PRO A 103 -9.85 -2.27 5.31
N PHE A 104 -8.98 -2.94 4.55
CA PHE A 104 -8.83 -2.82 3.08
C PHE A 104 -10.16 -2.90 2.32
N CYS A 105 -11.05 -3.83 2.68
CA CYS A 105 -12.32 -4.01 1.96
C CYS A 105 -13.29 -2.83 2.13
N THR A 106 -13.17 -2.03 3.20
CA THR A 106 -14.00 -0.83 3.41
C THR A 106 -13.51 0.39 2.63
N THR A 107 -12.33 0.31 2.03
CA THR A 107 -11.72 1.34 1.19
C THR A 107 -12.05 1.15 -0.29
N ILE A 108 -12.67 0.02 -0.66
CA ILE A 108 -13.07 -0.26 -2.05
C ILE A 108 -14.52 0.18 -2.25
N ASP A 109 -14.70 1.38 -2.81
CA ASP A 109 -16.03 1.95 -3.10
C ASP A 109 -16.58 1.52 -4.48
N CYS A 110 -16.22 0.32 -4.96
CA CYS A 110 -16.70 -0.20 -6.23
C CYS A 110 -17.17 -1.66 -6.12
N THR A 111 -18.42 -1.91 -6.53
CA THR A 111 -18.98 -3.26 -6.57
C THR A 111 -18.44 -4.05 -7.76
N ILE A 112 -18.40 -3.43 -8.95
CA ILE A 112 -17.97 -4.04 -10.21
C ILE A 112 -16.63 -3.43 -10.63
N CYS A 113 -15.56 -3.93 -10.04
CA CYS A 113 -14.18 -3.57 -10.39
C CYS A 113 -13.27 -4.77 -10.14
N SER A 114 -12.12 -4.82 -10.83
CA SER A 114 -11.17 -5.92 -10.68
C SER A 114 -10.70 -6.09 -9.24
N ALA A 115 -10.48 -4.98 -8.53
CA ALA A 115 -10.08 -4.97 -7.12
C ALA A 115 -11.08 -5.64 -6.18
N ASN A 116 -12.39 -5.62 -6.49
CA ASN A 116 -13.43 -6.25 -5.69
C ASN A 116 -13.78 -7.66 -6.18
N ILE A 117 -13.96 -7.85 -7.49
CA ILE A 117 -14.38 -9.13 -8.09
C ILE A 117 -13.31 -10.21 -7.92
N LEU A 118 -12.04 -9.86 -8.07
CA LEU A 118 -10.93 -10.81 -7.96
C LEU A 118 -10.46 -10.99 -6.52
N ASN A 119 -11.11 -10.36 -5.55
CA ASN A 119 -10.74 -10.43 -4.15
C ASN A 119 -11.78 -11.24 -3.34
N PRO A 120 -11.56 -12.55 -3.15
CA PRO A 120 -12.51 -13.43 -2.47
C PRO A 120 -12.72 -13.07 -0.99
N GLU A 121 -11.79 -12.34 -0.37
CA GLU A 121 -11.90 -11.89 1.02
C GLU A 121 -12.89 -10.72 1.17
N CYS A 122 -12.94 -9.83 0.17
CA CYS A 122 -13.83 -8.66 0.20
C CYS A 122 -15.23 -8.96 -0.34
N TRP A 123 -15.35 -9.89 -1.31
CA TRP A 123 -16.66 -10.28 -1.86
C TRP A 123 -16.80 -11.82 -1.99
N PRO A 124 -16.92 -12.54 -0.87
CA PRO A 124 -16.91 -14.00 -0.85
C PRO A 124 -18.06 -14.63 -1.65
N VAL A 125 -19.23 -13.99 -1.67
CA VAL A 125 -20.40 -14.47 -2.42
C VAL A 125 -20.11 -14.53 -3.93
N ALA A 126 -19.50 -13.47 -4.48
CA ALA A 126 -19.16 -13.43 -5.90
C ALA A 126 -18.05 -14.42 -6.24
N ALA A 127 -17.08 -14.62 -5.35
CA ALA A 127 -16.02 -15.62 -5.55
C ALA A 127 -16.57 -17.05 -5.55
N ILE A 128 -17.49 -17.39 -4.64
CA ILE A 128 -18.14 -18.71 -4.59
C ILE A 128 -19.00 -18.94 -5.84
N LEU A 129 -19.85 -17.97 -6.21
CA LEU A 129 -20.69 -18.09 -7.41
C LEU A 129 -19.84 -18.15 -8.68
N GLY A 130 -18.81 -17.30 -8.79
CA GLY A 130 -17.91 -17.27 -9.93
C GLY A 130 -17.13 -18.58 -10.08
N SER A 131 -16.55 -19.09 -9.00
CA SER A 131 -15.85 -20.38 -9.01
C SER A 131 -16.80 -21.55 -9.30
N GLY A 132 -18.04 -21.51 -8.79
CA GLY A 132 -19.07 -22.50 -9.09
C GLY A 132 -19.46 -22.52 -10.57
N ILE A 133 -19.67 -21.35 -11.19
CA ILE A 133 -19.96 -21.24 -12.63
C ILE A 133 -18.80 -21.77 -13.46
N VAL A 134 -17.56 -21.37 -13.14
CA VAL A 134 -16.36 -21.84 -13.87
C VAL A 134 -16.23 -23.36 -13.76
N LEU A 135 -16.39 -23.93 -12.55
CA LEU A 135 -16.34 -25.37 -12.35
C LEU A 135 -17.46 -26.10 -13.11
N TYR A 136 -18.68 -25.56 -13.09
CA TYR A 136 -19.81 -26.13 -13.84
C TYR A 136 -19.53 -26.13 -15.35
N LEU A 137 -18.99 -25.04 -15.90
CA LEU A 137 -18.62 -24.95 -17.31
C LEU A 137 -17.51 -25.95 -17.68
N LEU A 138 -16.52 -26.15 -16.81
CA LEU A 138 -15.48 -27.14 -17.01
C LEU A 138 -16.03 -28.58 -17.00
N ILE A 139 -16.93 -28.90 -16.05
CA ILE A 139 -17.58 -30.21 -15.97
C ILE A 139 -18.49 -30.44 -17.18
N ALA A 140 -19.27 -29.44 -17.58
CA ALA A 140 -20.13 -29.52 -18.77
C ALA A 140 -19.30 -29.68 -20.05
N MET A 141 -18.18 -28.97 -20.18
CA MET A 141 -17.23 -29.13 -21.28
C MET A 141 -16.64 -30.55 -21.30
N CYS A 142 -16.21 -31.07 -20.16
CA CYS A 142 -15.69 -32.44 -20.06
C CYS A 142 -16.77 -33.48 -20.40
N TYR A 143 -17.99 -33.32 -19.88
CA TYR A 143 -19.11 -34.23 -20.16
C TYR A 143 -19.49 -34.24 -21.65
N THR A 144 -19.55 -33.07 -22.28
CA THR A 144 -19.84 -32.96 -23.72
C THR A 144 -18.74 -33.57 -24.58
N ILE A 145 -17.46 -33.45 -24.22
CA ILE A 145 -16.36 -34.06 -24.96
C ILE A 145 -16.30 -35.59 -24.76
N CYS A 146 -16.47 -36.05 -23.52
CA CYS A 146 -16.19 -37.45 -23.14
C CYS A 146 -17.40 -38.38 -23.26
N TYR A 147 -18.62 -37.88 -23.05
CA TYR A 147 -19.81 -38.74 -22.91
C TYR A 147 -20.80 -38.58 -24.07
N VAL A 148 -20.96 -37.36 -24.60
CA VAL A 148 -21.78 -37.13 -25.78
C VAL A 148 -20.89 -37.38 -27.00
N PRO A 149 -21.22 -38.30 -27.91
CA PRO A 149 -20.57 -38.37 -29.20
C PRO A 149 -21.01 -37.12 -29.98
N VAL A 150 -20.31 -36.01 -29.76
CA VAL A 150 -20.55 -34.78 -30.50
C VAL A 150 -20.22 -35.12 -31.93
N THR A 151 -21.24 -35.21 -32.77
CA THR A 151 -21.08 -35.19 -34.22
C THR A 151 -20.58 -33.79 -34.58
N VAL A 152 -19.28 -33.56 -34.40
CA VAL A 152 -18.60 -32.25 -34.43
C VAL A 152 -18.95 -31.44 -35.68
N GLY A 153 -19.34 -32.10 -36.78
CA GLY A 153 -19.74 -31.44 -38.02
C GLY A 153 -21.01 -30.59 -37.95
N LYS A 154 -22.05 -30.93 -37.16
CA LYS A 154 -23.31 -30.17 -37.15
C LYS A 154 -23.29 -28.88 -36.30
N PRO A 155 -22.83 -28.88 -35.04
CA PRO A 155 -22.79 -27.67 -34.23
C PRO A 155 -21.75 -26.67 -34.74
N PHE A 156 -20.62 -27.15 -35.29
CA PHE A 156 -19.60 -26.26 -35.88
C PHE A 156 -20.10 -25.61 -37.18
N ARG A 157 -20.88 -26.33 -38.00
CA ARG A 157 -21.52 -25.77 -39.20
C ARG A 157 -22.62 -24.77 -38.86
N LEU A 158 -23.41 -25.03 -37.81
CA LEU A 158 -24.40 -24.08 -37.29
C LEU A 158 -23.73 -22.85 -36.66
N LEU A 159 -22.61 -23.01 -35.96
CA LEU A 159 -21.82 -21.89 -35.44
C LEU A 159 -21.21 -21.05 -36.56
N LEU A 160 -20.61 -21.67 -37.59
CA LEU A 160 -20.10 -20.94 -38.76
C LEU A 160 -21.22 -20.21 -39.50
N GLN A 161 -22.38 -20.85 -39.67
CA GLN A 161 -23.53 -20.24 -40.32
C GLN A 161 -24.11 -19.10 -39.47
N GLY A 162 -24.19 -19.27 -38.15
CA GLY A 162 -24.60 -18.21 -37.22
C GLY A 162 -23.62 -17.04 -37.19
N ILE A 163 -22.31 -17.28 -37.26
CA ILE A 163 -21.28 -16.23 -37.39
C ILE A 163 -21.43 -15.51 -38.72
N TYR A 164 -21.64 -16.24 -39.83
CA TYR A 164 -21.85 -15.65 -41.15
C TYR A 164 -23.12 -14.77 -41.18
N ASP A 165 -24.23 -15.27 -40.63
CA ASP A 165 -25.49 -14.54 -40.53
C ASP A 165 -25.36 -13.31 -39.62
N LEU A 166 -24.61 -13.42 -38.51
CA LEU A 166 -24.31 -12.30 -37.61
C LEU A 166 -23.44 -11.25 -38.30
N VAL A 167 -22.41 -11.64 -39.05
CA VAL A 167 -21.58 -10.74 -39.84
C VAL A 167 -22.42 -10.06 -40.92
N GLN A 168 -23.30 -10.79 -41.59
CA GLN A 168 -24.20 -10.22 -42.59
C GLN A 168 -25.22 -9.26 -41.97
N LEU A 169 -25.74 -9.58 -40.77
CA LEU A 169 -26.61 -8.70 -39.99
C LEU A 169 -25.88 -7.44 -39.56
N LEU A 170 -24.63 -7.55 -39.09
CA LEU A 170 -23.81 -6.41 -38.69
C LEU A 170 -23.45 -5.54 -39.90
N LEU A 171 -23.11 -6.12 -41.05
CA LEU A 171 -22.90 -5.38 -42.29
C LEU A 171 -24.17 -4.67 -42.75
N ARG A 172 -25.33 -5.34 -42.71
CA ARG A 172 -26.63 -4.70 -42.98
C ARG A 172 -26.94 -3.61 -41.96
N ALA A 173 -26.66 -3.83 -40.68
CA ALA A 173 -26.85 -2.84 -39.62
C ALA A 173 -25.91 -1.65 -39.78
N ILE A 174 -24.67 -1.85 -40.22
CA ILE A 174 -23.72 -0.78 -40.53
C ILE A 174 -24.20 0.01 -41.75
N ILE A 175 -24.71 -0.65 -42.79
CA ILE A 175 -25.30 0.03 -43.96
C ILE A 175 -26.56 0.80 -43.56
N ILE A 176 -27.46 0.19 -42.78
CA ILE A 176 -28.67 0.82 -42.26
C ILE A 176 -28.33 1.94 -41.28
N CYS A 177 -27.27 1.82 -40.48
CA CYS A 177 -26.79 2.88 -39.59
C CYS A 177 -26.06 3.97 -40.35
N ALA A 178 -25.34 3.69 -41.44
CA ALA A 178 -24.73 4.71 -42.29
C ALA A 178 -25.80 5.51 -43.05
N CYS A 179 -26.79 4.82 -43.64
CA CYS A 179 -27.97 5.44 -44.26
C CYS A 179 -28.96 6.00 -43.21
N GLY A 180 -28.88 5.52 -41.98
CA GLY A 180 -29.72 5.93 -40.85
C GLY A 180 -29.15 7.13 -40.13
N PHE A 181 -27.83 7.29 -40.03
CA PHE A 181 -27.15 8.41 -39.40
C PHE A 181 -27.29 9.70 -40.23
N THR A 182 -27.30 9.57 -41.56
CA THR A 182 -27.67 10.67 -42.47
C THR A 182 -29.13 11.09 -42.30
N ASN A 183 -30.04 10.16 -41.98
CA ASN A 183 -31.45 10.44 -41.70
C ASN A 183 -31.76 10.78 -40.22
N ALA A 184 -30.89 10.39 -39.27
CA ALA A 184 -31.07 10.54 -37.83
C ALA A 184 -30.56 11.89 -37.29
N LEU A 185 -29.67 12.58 -38.01
CA LEU A 185 -29.45 14.02 -37.80
C LEU A 185 -30.74 14.83 -38.05
N ARG A 186 -31.71 14.29 -38.81
CA ARG A 186 -33.02 14.90 -39.08
C ARG A 186 -34.14 14.46 -38.13
N LYS A 187 -33.93 13.46 -37.28
CA LYS A 187 -35.02 12.85 -36.48
C LYS A 187 -34.61 12.58 -35.03
N ARG A 188 -33.91 13.54 -34.43
CA ARG A 188 -33.52 13.59 -33.01
C ARG A 188 -34.72 13.88 -32.07
N ARG A 189 -35.88 13.25 -32.31
CA ARG A 189 -37.14 13.54 -31.60
C ARG A 189 -38.06 12.31 -31.47
N ARG A 190 -37.75 11.41 -30.52
CA ARG A 190 -38.61 10.40 -29.84
C ARG A 190 -37.67 9.36 -29.19
N GLN A 191 -37.32 9.48 -27.90
CA GLN A 191 -37.98 8.82 -26.73
C GLN A 191 -38.20 7.31 -26.94
N GLN A 192 -38.08 6.39 -25.97
CA GLN A 192 -37.82 6.32 -24.52
C GLN A 192 -37.82 4.81 -24.27
N ASN A 193 -36.81 4.16 -23.66
CA ASN A 193 -36.88 2.73 -23.26
C ASN A 193 -35.77 2.37 -22.24
N ILE A 194 -35.73 3.06 -21.09
CA ILE A 194 -34.73 2.81 -20.01
C ILE A 194 -35.43 2.52 -18.67
N LEU A 195 -36.72 2.14 -18.71
CA LEU A 195 -37.51 1.90 -17.49
C LEU A 195 -37.74 0.40 -17.20
N GLU A 196 -37.61 -0.48 -18.20
CA GLU A 196 -37.82 -1.92 -18.01
C GLU A 196 -36.62 -2.66 -17.40
N ALA A 197 -35.40 -2.10 -17.51
CA ALA A 197 -34.18 -2.71 -16.95
C ALA A 197 -34.06 -2.58 -15.42
N LEU A 198 -34.81 -1.69 -14.78
CA LEU A 198 -34.73 -1.40 -13.34
C LEU A 198 -35.61 -2.31 -12.46
N ALA A 199 -36.57 -3.04 -13.04
CA ALA A 199 -37.50 -3.87 -12.28
C ALA A 199 -36.93 -5.23 -11.83
N ILE A 200 -35.85 -5.71 -12.47
CA ILE A 200 -35.28 -7.04 -12.19
C ILE A 200 -34.25 -7.01 -11.04
N LEU A 201 -33.74 -5.83 -10.66
CA LEU A 201 -32.71 -5.69 -9.62
C LEU A 201 -33.25 -5.64 -8.17
N GLY A 202 -34.58 -5.62 -7.98
CA GLY A 202 -35.21 -5.33 -6.69
C GLY A 202 -35.46 -6.52 -5.74
N LEU A 203 -35.22 -7.76 -6.16
CA LEU A 203 -35.71 -8.96 -5.45
C LEU A 203 -34.66 -9.74 -4.63
N SER A 204 -33.41 -9.29 -4.54
CA SER A 204 -32.32 -10.05 -3.88
C SER A 204 -31.82 -9.47 -2.55
N LEU A 205 -32.60 -8.64 -1.87
CA LEU A 205 -32.23 -8.03 -0.59
C LEU A 205 -33.00 -8.65 0.59
N GLN A 206 -32.58 -9.84 1.03
CA GLN A 206 -32.76 -10.26 2.42
C GLN A 206 -31.46 -10.87 2.94
N GLY A 207 -30.78 -10.13 3.82
CA GLY A 207 -29.52 -10.53 4.45
C GLY A 207 -29.77 -11.51 5.59
N VAL A 208 -29.10 -12.64 5.56
CA VAL A 208 -28.99 -13.56 6.69
C VAL A 208 -27.69 -13.24 7.43
N PHE A 209 -27.79 -12.83 8.68
CA PHE A 209 -26.64 -12.71 9.56
C PHE A 209 -26.18 -14.11 9.98
N SER A 210 -24.97 -14.49 9.58
CA SER A 210 -24.33 -15.75 9.96
C SER A 210 -22.97 -15.47 10.58
N CYS A 211 -22.74 -15.99 11.79
CA CYS A 211 -21.43 -16.00 12.42
C CYS A 211 -20.59 -17.15 11.85
N GLN A 212 -19.49 -16.82 11.20
CA GLN A 212 -18.55 -17.79 10.64
C GLN A 212 -17.73 -18.46 11.76
N MET A 213 -17.88 -19.78 11.92
CA MET A 213 -17.02 -20.61 12.77
C MET A 213 -15.61 -20.66 12.18
N MET A 214 -14.60 -20.33 13.00
CA MET A 214 -13.20 -20.53 12.66
C MET A 214 -12.81 -21.97 13.05
N ASN A 215 -12.16 -22.69 12.13
CA ASN A 215 -11.74 -24.07 12.36
C ASN A 215 -10.69 -24.14 13.47
N VAL A 216 -11.09 -24.68 14.62
CA VAL A 216 -10.17 -25.09 15.67
C VAL A 216 -9.73 -26.51 15.37
N LEU A 217 -8.47 -26.71 14.95
CA LEU A 217 -7.88 -28.06 14.92
C LEU A 217 -7.66 -28.48 16.38
N SER A 218 -8.59 -29.27 16.91
CA SER A 218 -8.51 -29.84 18.25
C SER A 218 -7.74 -31.16 18.18
N HIS A 219 -6.54 -31.19 18.75
CA HIS A 219 -5.77 -32.42 18.95
C HIS A 219 -5.88 -32.87 20.41
N HIS A 220 -6.29 -34.13 20.60
CA HIS A 220 -6.27 -34.77 21.91
C HIS A 220 -4.84 -35.24 22.22
N ILE A 221 -4.20 -34.64 23.23
CA ILE A 221 -2.89 -35.05 23.72
C ILE A 221 -3.11 -35.90 24.97
N LYS A 222 -2.74 -37.17 24.90
CA LYS A 222 -2.77 -38.08 26.05
C LYS A 222 -1.35 -38.30 26.56
N SER A 223 -1.04 -37.74 27.73
CA SER A 223 0.26 -37.92 28.39
C SER A 223 0.07 -38.77 29.64
N CYS A 224 0.49 -40.03 29.60
CA CYS A 224 0.47 -40.90 30.77
C CYS A 224 1.89 -41.05 31.34
N THR A 225 2.06 -40.82 32.64
CA THR A 225 3.31 -41.12 33.35
C THR A 225 3.29 -42.58 33.79
N THR A 226 4.34 -43.32 33.46
CA THR A 226 4.50 -44.73 33.86
C THR A 226 5.42 -44.80 35.07
N GLY A 227 4.84 -44.63 36.26
CA GLY A 227 5.51 -44.78 37.56
C GLY A 227 4.57 -45.43 38.60
N GLU A 228 4.97 -45.47 39.88
CA GLU A 228 4.20 -46.12 40.97
C GLU A 228 2.74 -45.63 41.08
N ARG A 229 2.48 -44.39 40.67
CA ARG A 229 1.12 -43.88 40.40
C ARG A 229 0.94 -43.69 38.91
N LYS A 230 0.12 -44.55 38.30
CA LYS A 230 -0.36 -44.38 36.92
C LYS A 230 -1.35 -43.23 36.89
N SER A 231 -0.88 -42.02 36.57
CA SER A 231 -1.75 -40.90 36.23
C SER A 231 -1.66 -40.65 34.73
N CYS A 232 -2.82 -40.46 34.10
CA CYS A 232 -2.88 -40.07 32.70
C CYS A 232 -3.62 -38.75 32.57
N ASN A 233 -2.91 -37.73 32.09
CA ASN A 233 -3.46 -36.42 31.83
C ASN A 233 -3.86 -36.37 30.36
N ILE A 234 -5.14 -36.06 30.14
CA ILE A 234 -5.68 -35.79 28.81
C ILE A 234 -5.76 -34.28 28.67
N GLY A 235 -4.96 -33.71 27.76
CA GLY A 235 -4.99 -32.30 27.40
C GLY A 235 -5.60 -32.11 26.02
N LEU A 236 -6.31 -31.00 25.83
CA LEU A 236 -6.73 -30.54 24.50
C LEU A 236 -5.75 -29.46 24.04
N ALA A 237 -5.18 -29.64 22.86
CA ALA A 237 -4.39 -28.61 22.19
C ALA A 237 -5.15 -28.11 20.96
N SER A 238 -5.27 -26.79 20.86
CA SER A 238 -5.99 -26.11 19.78
C SER A 238 -5.05 -25.11 19.12
N VAL A 239 -4.87 -25.18 17.80
CA VAL A 239 -4.09 -24.19 17.05
C VAL A 239 -5.02 -23.07 16.59
N ILE A 240 -4.75 -21.85 17.02
CA ILE A 240 -5.54 -20.66 16.69
C ILE A 240 -4.80 -19.87 15.62
N LYS A 241 -5.46 -19.66 14.47
CA LYS A 241 -4.93 -18.77 13.43
C LYS A 241 -5.36 -17.34 13.73
N LEU A 242 -4.40 -16.54 14.20
CA LEU A 242 -4.59 -15.12 14.45
C LEU A 242 -4.72 -14.37 13.11
N ASN A 243 -5.82 -13.65 12.94
CA ASN A 243 -6.10 -12.85 11.75
C ASN A 243 -6.17 -11.37 12.16
N SER A 244 -5.43 -10.49 11.49
CA SER A 244 -5.47 -9.04 11.75
C SER A 244 -6.86 -8.41 11.53
N PHE A 245 -7.75 -9.07 10.79
CA PHE A 245 -9.11 -8.59 10.53
C PHE A 245 -10.12 -8.94 11.62
N LYS A 246 -9.89 -10.00 12.41
CA LYS A 246 -10.75 -10.37 13.55
C LYS A 246 -9.89 -10.49 14.80
N ARG A 247 -9.98 -9.47 15.65
CA ARG A 247 -9.17 -9.36 16.88
C ARG A 247 -9.64 -10.28 17.99
N ASP A 248 -10.88 -10.75 17.92
CA ASP A 248 -11.48 -11.56 18.98
C ASP A 248 -11.61 -13.01 18.55
N SER A 249 -11.18 -13.93 19.42
CA SER A 249 -11.29 -15.37 19.23
C SER A 249 -11.87 -16.02 20.48
N CYS A 250 -12.96 -16.78 20.33
CA CYS A 250 -13.58 -17.53 21.42
C CYS A 250 -13.24 -19.02 21.30
N LEU A 251 -12.66 -19.60 22.35
CA LEU A 251 -12.48 -21.04 22.51
C LEU A 251 -13.61 -21.58 23.37
N ARG A 252 -14.34 -22.57 22.87
CA ARG A 252 -15.43 -23.22 23.62
C ARG A 252 -15.09 -24.67 23.90
N LEU A 253 -15.02 -25.02 25.17
CA LEU A 253 -14.98 -26.40 25.62
C LEU A 253 -16.41 -26.92 25.77
N GLN A 254 -16.76 -27.94 25.00
CA GLN A 254 -18.09 -28.54 25.01
C GLN A 254 -18.04 -30.00 25.47
N HIS A 255 -19.09 -30.42 26.18
CA HIS A 255 -19.31 -31.81 26.57
C HIS A 255 -20.79 -32.14 26.42
N ASN A 256 -21.12 -33.20 25.68
CA ASN A 256 -22.51 -33.60 25.41
C ASN A 256 -23.40 -32.45 24.89
N GLY A 257 -22.84 -31.57 24.06
CA GLY A 257 -23.56 -30.43 23.47
C GLY A 257 -23.74 -29.22 24.40
N THR A 258 -23.34 -29.30 25.67
CA THR A 258 -23.32 -28.15 26.58
C THR A 258 -21.91 -27.54 26.65
N THR A 259 -21.83 -26.21 26.65
CA THR A 259 -20.55 -25.50 26.79
C THR A 259 -20.17 -25.46 28.26
N ILE A 260 -19.07 -26.13 28.62
CA ILE A 260 -18.53 -26.14 29.98
C ILE A 260 -17.77 -24.85 30.26
N MET A 261 -16.98 -24.39 29.28
CA MET A 261 -16.08 -23.26 29.46
C MET A 261 -15.91 -22.51 28.14
N GLU A 262 -15.93 -21.19 28.20
CA GLU A 262 -15.60 -20.31 27.08
C GLU A 262 -14.43 -19.40 27.48
N VAL A 263 -13.37 -19.41 26.68
CA VAL A 263 -12.20 -18.55 26.85
C VAL A 263 -12.18 -17.56 25.69
N GLN A 264 -12.26 -16.28 25.99
CA GLN A 264 -12.18 -15.22 25.00
C GLN A 264 -10.76 -14.64 24.96
N ILE A 265 -10.20 -14.55 23.76
CA ILE A 265 -8.85 -14.06 23.52
C ILE A 265 -8.96 -12.86 22.58
N GLU A 266 -8.50 -11.72 23.05
CA GLU A 266 -8.43 -10.48 22.27
C GLU A 266 -6.99 -10.18 21.87
N TRP A 267 -6.78 -9.96 20.57
CA TRP A 267 -5.52 -9.53 20.01
C TRP A 267 -5.39 -8.01 20.05
N ASN A 268 -4.57 -7.50 20.97
CA ASN A 268 -4.38 -6.07 21.15
C ASN A 268 -3.53 -5.44 20.02
N ARG A 269 -2.26 -5.87 19.88
CA ARG A 269 -1.31 -5.29 18.90
C ARG A 269 -0.16 -6.23 18.54
N LEU A 270 0.33 -6.10 17.30
CA LEU A 270 1.56 -6.76 16.84
C LEU A 270 2.73 -5.77 16.89
N ASN A 271 3.68 -6.00 17.79
CA ASN A 271 4.87 -5.17 17.91
C ASN A 271 6.06 -5.81 17.17
N LEU A 272 6.51 -5.18 16.09
CA LEU A 272 7.73 -5.57 15.38
C LEU A 272 8.92 -4.80 15.97
N LEU A 273 9.78 -5.51 16.69
CA LEU A 273 10.99 -4.91 17.26
C LEU A 273 12.14 -5.03 16.25
N CYS A 274 12.65 -3.90 15.79
CA CYS A 274 13.85 -3.87 14.96
C CYS A 274 15.09 -4.02 15.83
N GLN A 275 15.77 -5.16 15.70
CA GLN A 275 17.09 -5.36 16.28
C GLN A 275 18.14 -4.80 15.33
N ARG A 276 18.62 -3.58 15.61
CA ARG A 276 19.60 -2.89 14.75
C ARG A 276 20.96 -3.59 14.81
N SER A 277 21.60 -3.70 13.65
CA SER A 277 22.98 -4.13 13.44
C SER A 277 23.72 -3.05 12.64
N SER A 278 24.92 -2.66 13.08
CA SER A 278 25.74 -1.68 12.37
C SER A 278 26.62 -2.39 11.34
N VAL A 279 26.38 -2.13 10.05
CA VAL A 279 27.18 -2.72 8.95
C VAL A 279 28.30 -1.76 8.51
N THR A 280 28.01 -0.46 8.39
CA THR A 280 28.98 0.57 8.01
C THR A 280 28.54 1.96 8.51
N HIS A 281 29.51 2.84 8.74
CA HIS A 281 29.26 4.24 9.12
C HIS A 281 29.61 5.16 7.95
N THR A 282 28.71 6.10 7.63
CA THR A 282 28.97 7.19 6.68
C THR A 282 28.85 8.52 7.42
N ARG A 283 29.58 9.54 6.95
CA ARG A 283 29.46 10.93 7.42
C ARG A 283 29.44 11.84 6.21
N ASP A 284 28.78 12.98 6.34
CA ASP A 284 28.81 14.00 5.29
C ASP A 284 30.23 14.54 5.15
N ALA A 285 30.78 14.47 3.94
CA ALA A 285 32.10 15.01 3.61
C ALA A 285 31.93 16.24 2.72
N LYS A 286 32.55 17.35 3.12
CA LYS A 286 32.61 18.57 2.32
C LYS A 286 33.95 18.64 1.59
N LEU A 287 33.92 18.73 0.27
CA LEU A 287 35.12 18.95 -0.53
C LEU A 287 35.53 20.43 -0.43
N VAL A 288 36.76 20.69 -0.03
CA VAL A 288 37.38 22.02 -0.06
C VAL A 288 38.53 21.98 -1.05
N VAL A 289 38.52 22.88 -2.04
CA VAL A 289 39.54 22.96 -3.08
C VAL A 289 40.37 24.21 -2.86
N ILE A 290 41.69 24.07 -2.95
CA ILE A 290 42.66 25.18 -2.89
C ILE A 290 43.33 25.26 -4.27
N ASP A 291 43.18 26.39 -4.96
CA ASP A 291 43.81 26.64 -6.26
C ASP A 291 44.99 27.63 -6.11
N SER A 292 46.02 27.44 -6.92
CA SER A 292 47.09 28.40 -7.11
C SER A 292 47.58 28.36 -8.55
N LYS A 293 47.48 29.50 -9.23
CA LYS A 293 47.91 29.66 -10.62
C LYS A 293 49.35 30.19 -10.69
N ARG A 294 50.12 29.67 -11.65
CA ARG A 294 51.49 30.12 -11.93
C ARG A 294 51.65 30.40 -13.41
N CYS A 295 52.35 31.50 -13.74
CA CYS A 295 52.71 31.83 -15.11
C CYS A 295 53.64 30.78 -15.72
N ALA A 296 53.67 30.70 -17.05
CA ALA A 296 54.61 29.86 -17.77
C ALA A 296 56.04 30.19 -17.35
N HIS A 297 56.86 29.16 -17.16
CA HIS A 297 58.25 29.23 -16.69
C HIS A 297 58.45 29.69 -15.23
N MET A 298 57.38 29.95 -14.48
CA MET A 298 57.45 30.42 -13.09
C MET A 298 57.38 29.28 -12.08
N GLY A 299 58.38 29.19 -11.20
CA GLY A 299 58.47 28.16 -10.16
C GLY A 299 58.51 26.75 -10.75
N SER A 300 57.57 25.88 -10.33
CA SER A 300 57.44 24.51 -10.84
C SER A 300 56.79 24.43 -12.23
N CYS A 301 56.14 25.49 -12.73
CA CYS A 301 55.42 25.49 -14.01
C CYS A 301 56.40 25.59 -15.19
N LYS A 302 57.11 24.49 -15.50
CA LYS A 302 58.10 24.41 -16.59
C LYS A 302 57.85 23.18 -17.46
N GLY A 303 57.97 23.33 -18.77
CA GLY A 303 57.78 22.24 -19.74
C GLY A 303 56.39 21.62 -19.65
N ASN A 304 56.32 20.28 -19.68
CA ASN A 304 55.07 19.54 -19.61
C ASN A 304 54.57 19.23 -18.21
N LYS A 305 55.23 19.73 -17.16
CA LYS A 305 54.94 19.36 -15.77
C LYS A 305 53.48 19.48 -15.37
N CYS A 306 52.73 20.47 -15.88
CA CYS A 306 51.30 20.61 -15.57
C CYS A 306 50.41 19.50 -16.16
N ALA A 307 50.83 18.84 -17.24
CA ALA A 307 50.10 17.73 -17.84
C ALA A 307 50.46 16.37 -17.21
N ASP A 308 51.63 16.26 -16.56
CA ASP A 308 52.18 14.99 -16.09
C ASP A 308 51.87 14.71 -14.60
N ILE A 309 51.00 15.51 -13.97
CA ILE A 309 50.67 15.42 -12.53
C ILE A 309 49.48 14.49 -12.32
N ASN A 310 49.58 13.63 -11.30
CA ASN A 310 48.54 12.68 -10.89
C ASN A 310 48.04 12.96 -9.47
N SER A 311 47.03 12.20 -9.03
CA SER A 311 46.41 12.35 -7.70
C SER A 311 47.35 12.09 -6.52
N SER A 312 48.49 11.42 -6.75
CA SER A 312 49.54 11.14 -5.74
C SER A 312 50.77 12.05 -5.86
N SER A 313 50.77 13.00 -6.79
CA SER A 313 51.90 13.90 -7.02
C SER A 313 51.98 14.96 -5.93
N LEU A 314 53.14 15.08 -5.29
CA LEU A 314 53.41 16.07 -4.27
C LEU A 314 53.63 17.45 -4.89
N LEU A 315 52.71 18.37 -4.63
CA LEU A 315 52.82 19.78 -5.04
C LEU A 315 53.40 20.62 -3.90
N TRP A 316 53.95 21.79 -4.22
CA TRP A 316 54.70 22.65 -3.30
C TRP A 316 53.94 23.11 -2.04
N TYR A 317 52.64 22.82 -1.92
CA TYR A 317 51.80 23.08 -0.74
C TYR A 317 51.65 21.86 0.20
N THR A 318 52.55 20.88 0.13
CA THR A 318 52.51 19.66 0.96
C THR A 318 52.80 19.92 2.44
N TRP A 319 51.82 20.49 3.13
CA TRP A 319 51.59 20.41 4.57
C TRP A 319 50.20 19.87 4.91
N VAL A 320 49.47 19.36 3.90
CA VAL A 320 48.08 18.93 4.04
C VAL A 320 47.98 17.42 3.82
N SER A 321 47.94 16.71 4.95
CA SER A 321 47.22 15.47 5.28
C SER A 321 46.86 14.43 4.19
N CYS A 322 46.95 13.14 4.54
CA CYS A 322 46.68 11.92 3.75
C CYS A 322 45.28 11.78 3.08
N LEU A 323 44.49 12.85 2.99
CA LEU A 323 43.14 12.91 2.41
C LEU A 323 43.05 13.79 1.15
N ALA A 324 44.15 14.43 0.73
CA ALA A 324 44.14 15.36 -0.39
C ALA A 324 44.40 14.64 -1.73
N GLY A 325 43.45 14.73 -2.67
CA GLY A 325 43.69 14.46 -4.08
C GLY A 325 44.17 15.73 -4.79
N HIS A 326 45.20 15.62 -5.63
CA HIS A 326 45.76 16.76 -6.37
C HIS A 326 45.31 16.77 -7.84
N MET A 327 45.01 17.95 -8.37
CA MET A 327 44.69 18.18 -9.78
C MET A 327 45.28 19.53 -10.23
N LEU A 328 45.84 19.60 -11.44
CA LEU A 328 46.41 20.82 -12.03
C LEU A 328 45.91 20.98 -13.46
N GLU A 329 45.46 22.19 -13.83
CA GLU A 329 44.90 22.50 -15.14
C GLU A 329 45.75 23.56 -15.86
N ARG A 330 45.86 23.47 -17.21
CA ARG A 330 46.52 24.48 -18.05
C ARG A 330 45.54 25.59 -18.41
N TRP A 331 45.95 26.84 -18.23
CA TRP A 331 45.16 28.03 -18.56
C TRP A 331 45.90 28.92 -19.57
N CYS A 332 45.17 29.57 -20.48
CA CYS A 332 45.74 30.49 -21.47
C CYS A 332 46.23 31.79 -20.81
N SER A 333 47.45 32.26 -21.11
CA SER A 333 47.92 33.58 -20.67
C SER A 333 47.65 34.62 -21.75
N SER A 334 46.87 35.64 -21.42
CA SER A 334 46.68 36.86 -22.22
C SER A 334 47.13 38.08 -21.42
N PRO A 335 47.60 39.19 -22.02
CA PRO A 335 48.11 40.37 -21.29
C PRO A 335 47.09 41.10 -20.40
N GLY A 336 45.84 40.64 -20.34
CA GLY A 336 44.74 41.25 -19.57
C GLY A 336 44.32 40.51 -18.29
N TYR A 337 45.06 39.50 -17.82
CA TYR A 337 44.74 38.83 -16.55
C TYR A 337 45.27 39.64 -15.36
N THR A 338 44.47 40.58 -14.89
CA THR A 338 44.67 41.28 -13.61
C THR A 338 44.35 40.33 -12.46
N TYR A 339 45.25 40.23 -11.49
CA TYR A 339 45.07 39.46 -10.26
C TYR A 339 43.96 40.10 -9.40
N LEU A 340 42.97 39.29 -8.99
CA LEU A 340 42.06 39.58 -7.88
C LEU A 340 42.42 38.69 -6.69
#